data_AF-A0A350LP32-F1
#
_entry.id   AF-A0A350LP32-F1
#
_cell.length_a   1.000
_cell.length_b   1.000
_cell.length_c   1.000
_cell.angle_alpha   90.00
_cell.angle_beta   90.00
_cell.angle_gamma   90.00
#
_symmetry.space_group_name_H-M   'P 1'
#
loop_
_entity.id
_entity.type
_entity.pdbx_description
1 polymer ?
#
loop_
_entity_poly.entity_id
_entity_poly.type
_entity_poly.pdbx_seq_one_letter_code
_entity_poly.pdbx_strand_id
1 'polypeptide(L)'
;MRSSDTLAMLRALGTRVQLSGWVGGGFAFLEEANPPDADALRINAAVQRLDDLVIDRDAVGMTDDAAFAEMSAEERDAAYAAGRARVLDADGRFRSSLAAFVIAGAVLRRPRPVRLAEPVKRVEVAAPNGTRMWFRTVMQSAGAGRPAFPVEVSGFNHSRQRPYPGAYRKFRL
;
A
#
# COMPACT_ATOMS: atom_id res chain seq x y z
N MET A 1 -31.70 27.35 6.73
CA MET A 1 -30.25 27.38 6.39
C MET A 1 -30.01 26.34 5.31
N ARG A 2 -29.13 26.64 4.34
CA ARG A 2 -29.04 25.96 3.04
C ARG A 2 -28.41 24.56 3.19
N SER A 3 -28.85 23.61 2.34
CA SER A 3 -28.35 22.22 2.16
C SER A 3 -26.82 22.03 2.03
N SER A 4 -26.06 23.12 2.01
CA SER A 4 -24.61 23.22 1.89
C SER A 4 -23.88 22.75 3.16
N ASP A 5 -24.42 23.06 4.34
CA ASP A 5 -23.61 23.02 5.57
C ASP A 5 -23.50 21.61 6.17
N THR A 6 -24.49 20.74 5.93
CA THR A 6 -24.47 19.34 6.39
C THR A 6 -23.51 18.47 5.58
N LEU A 7 -23.39 18.72 4.26
CA LEU A 7 -22.39 18.08 3.42
C LEU A 7 -20.97 18.57 3.76
N ALA A 8 -20.82 19.83 4.17
CA ALA A 8 -19.55 20.37 4.66
C ALA A 8 -19.12 19.73 5.99
N MET A 9 -20.07 19.48 6.90
CA MET A 9 -19.78 18.83 8.19
C MET A 9 -19.42 17.34 8.05
N LEU A 10 -20.06 16.61 7.12
CA LEU A 10 -19.72 15.22 6.82
C LEU A 10 -18.39 15.08 6.06
N ARG A 11 -18.00 16.08 5.27
CA ARG A 11 -16.66 16.21 4.69
C ARG A 11 -15.59 16.52 5.74
N ALA A 12 -15.91 17.36 6.73
CA ALA A 12 -15.01 17.72 7.83
C ALA A 12 -14.72 16.55 8.81
N LEU A 13 -15.55 15.50 8.79
CA LEU A 13 -15.39 14.27 9.58
C LEU A 13 -14.63 13.14 8.82
N GLY A 14 -14.12 13.42 7.61
CA GLY A 14 -13.32 12.46 6.82
C GLY A 14 -14.11 11.27 6.25
N THR A 15 -15.44 11.25 6.40
CA THR A 15 -16.30 10.17 5.93
C THR A 15 -16.62 10.36 4.44
N ARG A 16 -16.13 9.47 3.56
CA ARG A 16 -16.72 9.30 2.22
C ARG A 16 -18.13 8.75 2.39
N VAL A 17 -19.13 9.63 2.36
CA VAL A 17 -20.54 9.24 2.32
C VAL A 17 -20.83 8.67 0.94
N GLN A 18 -20.83 7.35 0.82
CA GLN A 18 -21.34 6.66 -0.35
C GLN A 18 -22.87 6.70 -0.28
N LEU A 19 -23.49 7.58 -1.06
CA LEU A 19 -24.95 7.74 -1.16
C LEU A 19 -25.59 6.62 -2.00
N SER A 20 -25.36 5.37 -1.61
CA SER A 20 -26.04 4.22 -2.20
C SER A 20 -26.60 3.36 -1.06
N GLY A 21 -27.74 3.77 -0.50
CA GLY A 21 -28.42 3.02 0.55
C GLY A 21 -29.18 3.91 1.53
N TRP A 22 -30.18 4.63 1.03
CA TRP A 22 -31.19 5.25 1.89
C TRP A 22 -31.95 4.14 2.62
N VAL A 23 -31.84 4.06 3.94
CA VAL A 23 -32.80 3.34 4.80
C VAL A 23 -33.33 4.35 5.80
N GLY A 24 -34.64 4.59 5.73
CA GLY A 24 -35.33 5.63 6.47
C GLY A 24 -35.28 5.44 7.97
N GLY A 25 -35.15 6.55 8.68
CA GLY A 25 -35.24 6.66 10.13
C GLY A 25 -34.86 8.08 10.53
N GLY A 26 -35.86 8.92 10.79
CA GLY A 26 -35.67 10.32 11.15
C GLY A 26 -34.88 10.47 12.44
N PHE A 27 -33.88 11.34 12.44
CA PHE A 27 -33.20 11.76 13.66
C PHE A 27 -33.86 13.04 14.16
N ALA A 28 -34.55 12.92 15.29
CA ALA A 28 -35.05 14.05 16.06
C ALA A 28 -33.86 14.90 16.54
N PHE A 29 -33.98 16.21 16.37
CA PHE A 29 -33.05 17.20 16.87
C PHE A 29 -33.06 17.18 18.40
N LEU A 30 -32.01 16.60 19.01
CA LEU A 30 -31.67 16.91 20.40
C LEU A 30 -30.91 18.25 20.37
N GLU A 31 -31.56 19.32 20.84
CA GLU A 31 -30.87 20.54 21.23
C GLU A 31 -29.86 20.18 22.33
N GLU A 32 -28.58 20.19 21.99
CA GLU A 32 -27.49 19.96 22.93
C GLU A 32 -27.38 21.19 23.85
N ALA A 33 -28.02 21.13 25.02
CA ALA A 33 -28.13 22.23 25.96
C ALA A 33 -26.79 22.68 26.60
N ASN A 34 -25.68 22.02 26.28
CA ASN A 34 -24.35 22.36 26.78
C ASN A 34 -23.34 22.43 25.62
N PRO A 35 -22.48 23.45 25.58
CA PRO A 35 -21.38 23.48 24.64
C PRO A 35 -20.46 22.27 24.86
N PRO A 36 -19.82 21.76 23.79
CA PRO A 36 -18.89 20.64 23.92
C PRO A 36 -17.73 20.99 24.84
N ASP A 37 -17.23 19.98 25.56
CA ASP A 37 -16.09 20.12 26.45
C ASP A 37 -14.86 20.69 25.71
N ALA A 38 -14.21 21.70 26.29
CA ALA A 38 -13.06 22.36 25.68
C ALA A 38 -11.89 21.41 25.43
N ASP A 39 -11.69 20.41 26.29
CA ASP A 39 -10.63 19.41 26.11
C ASP A 39 -10.99 18.44 24.99
N ALA A 40 -12.28 18.09 24.82
CA ALA A 40 -12.73 17.28 23.68
C ALA A 40 -12.44 17.99 22.34
N LEU A 41 -12.66 19.31 22.28
CA LEU A 41 -12.31 20.12 21.10
C LEU A 41 -10.80 20.14 20.84
N ARG A 42 -9.97 20.27 21.89
CA ARG A 42 -8.50 20.22 21.78
C ARG A 42 -8.00 18.87 21.28
N ILE A 43 -8.55 17.78 21.82
CA ILE A 43 -8.22 16.41 21.39
C ILE A 43 -8.62 16.21 19.94
N ASN A 44 -9.82 16.63 19.53
CA ASN A 44 -10.27 16.53 18.15
C ASN A 44 -9.32 17.28 17.19
N ALA A 45 -8.94 18.52 17.52
CA ALA A 45 -7.98 19.27 16.71
C ALA A 45 -6.61 18.59 16.62
N ALA A 46 -6.14 17.98 17.72
CA ALA A 46 -4.89 17.21 17.71
C ALA A 46 -4.99 15.96 16.83
N VAL A 47 -6.12 15.22 16.89
CA VAL A 47 -6.36 14.03 16.08
C VAL A 47 -6.46 14.37 14.60
N GLN A 48 -7.12 15.47 14.22
CA GLN A 48 -7.22 15.91 12.82
C GLN A 48 -5.85 16.22 12.21
N ARG A 49 -4.92 16.79 12.97
CA ARG A 49 -3.55 17.06 12.49
C ARG A 49 -2.73 15.81 12.18
N LEU A 50 -3.16 14.62 12.57
CA LEU A 50 -2.49 13.38 12.17
C LEU A 50 -2.57 13.13 10.66
N ASP A 51 -3.57 13.67 9.97
CA ASP A 51 -3.71 13.50 8.52
C ASP A 51 -2.69 14.33 7.73
N ASP A 52 -2.14 15.38 8.34
CA ASP A 52 -1.08 16.21 7.77
C ASP A 52 0.32 15.66 8.06
N LEU A 53 0.42 14.56 8.81
CA LEU A 53 1.69 13.95 9.18
C LEU A 53 2.41 13.44 7.93
N VAL A 54 3.56 14.03 7.63
CA VAL A 54 4.51 13.52 6.65
C VAL A 54 5.49 12.61 7.38
N ILE A 55 5.53 11.34 7.01
CA ILE A 55 6.49 10.40 7.60
C ILE A 55 7.79 10.43 6.81
N ASP A 56 8.88 10.77 7.51
CA ASP A 56 10.23 10.57 7.00
C ASP A 56 10.63 9.09 7.08
N ARG A 57 11.16 8.57 5.96
CA ARG A 57 11.47 7.15 5.74
C ARG A 57 12.60 6.67 6.64
N ASP A 58 13.54 7.54 6.94
CA ASP A 58 14.77 7.19 7.66
C ASP A 58 14.58 7.26 9.19
N ALA A 59 13.51 7.93 9.63
CA ALA A 59 13.29 8.25 11.04
C ALA A 59 12.59 7.14 11.84
N VAL A 60 11.77 6.30 11.19
CA VAL A 60 10.85 5.40 11.90
C VAL A 60 11.24 3.93 11.92
N GLY A 61 12.34 3.53 11.26
CA GLY A 61 12.83 2.14 11.30
C GLY A 61 11.69 1.12 11.16
N MET A 62 10.74 1.38 10.25
CA MET A 62 9.44 0.67 10.18
C MET A 62 9.56 -0.77 9.69
N THR A 63 10.77 -1.31 9.66
CA THR A 63 11.11 -2.52 8.94
C THR A 63 11.76 -3.47 9.91
N ASP A 64 11.06 -4.56 10.19
CA ASP A 64 11.70 -5.73 10.75
C ASP A 64 12.57 -6.34 9.65
N ASP A 65 13.86 -6.01 9.65
CA ASP A 65 14.83 -6.51 8.67
C ASP A 65 14.90 -8.05 8.67
N ALA A 66 14.43 -8.71 9.73
CA ALA A 66 14.31 -10.16 9.79
C ALA A 66 13.36 -10.70 8.71
N ALA A 67 12.30 -9.96 8.36
CA ALA A 67 11.38 -10.33 7.28
C ALA A 67 12.02 -10.29 5.88
N PHE A 68 13.19 -9.65 5.75
CA PHE A 68 13.92 -9.45 4.51
C PHE A 68 15.30 -10.13 4.49
N ALA A 69 15.60 -10.98 5.48
CA ALA A 69 16.91 -11.61 5.63
C ALA A 69 17.31 -12.48 4.43
N GLU A 70 16.35 -13.12 3.77
CA GLU A 70 16.56 -13.96 2.58
C GLU A 70 16.41 -13.20 1.25
N MET A 71 16.13 -11.89 1.27
CA MET A 71 15.99 -11.09 0.07
C MET A 71 17.31 -10.45 -0.32
N SER A 72 17.57 -10.34 -1.63
CA SER A 72 18.67 -9.49 -2.11
C SER A 72 18.40 -8.02 -1.76
N ALA A 73 19.44 -7.19 -1.77
CA ALA A 73 19.28 -5.74 -1.54
C ALA A 73 18.29 -5.11 -2.54
N GLU A 74 18.38 -5.49 -3.82
CA GLU A 74 17.48 -5.02 -4.87
C GLU A 74 16.01 -5.44 -4.64
N GLU A 75 15.79 -6.67 -4.18
CA GLU A 75 14.45 -7.18 -3.89
C GLU A 75 13.84 -6.49 -2.68
N ARG A 76 14.66 -6.20 -1.67
CA ARG A 76 14.26 -5.46 -0.48
C ARG A 76 13.85 -4.03 -0.85
N ASP A 77 14.65 -3.34 -1.65
CA ASP A 77 14.34 -1.99 -2.13
C ASP A 77 13.04 -1.95 -2.95
N ALA A 78 12.84 -2.93 -3.84
CA ALA A 78 11.61 -3.06 -4.61
C ALA A 78 10.38 -3.32 -3.72
N ALA A 79 10.52 -4.16 -2.70
CA ALA A 79 9.46 -4.42 -1.72
C ALA A 79 9.11 -3.17 -0.91
N TYR A 80 10.11 -2.40 -0.48
CA TYR A 80 9.89 -1.13 0.19
C TYR A 80 9.18 -0.11 -0.69
N ALA A 81 9.62 0.05 -1.95
CA ALA A 81 8.97 0.93 -2.89
C ALA A 81 7.49 0.53 -3.13
N ALA A 82 7.22 -0.76 -3.30
CA ALA A 82 5.87 -1.29 -3.52
C ALA A 82 4.96 -1.13 -2.29
N GLY A 83 5.48 -1.39 -1.08
CA GLY A 83 4.75 -1.14 0.17
C GLY A 83 4.39 0.33 0.34
N ARG A 84 5.36 1.22 0.08
CA ARG A 84 5.18 2.67 0.15
C ARG A 84 4.11 3.15 -0.82
N ALA A 85 4.15 2.72 -2.08
CA ALA A 85 3.17 3.13 -3.08
C ALA A 85 1.72 2.72 -2.72
N ARG A 86 1.54 1.69 -1.89
CA ARG A 86 0.21 1.28 -1.40
C ARG A 86 -0.29 2.16 -0.25
N VAL A 87 0.60 2.61 0.63
CA VAL A 87 0.25 3.26 1.90
C VAL A 87 0.32 4.78 1.80
N LEU A 88 1.27 5.32 1.02
CA LEU A 88 1.54 6.75 0.90
C LEU A 88 1.15 7.29 -0.48
N ASP A 89 0.77 8.56 -0.54
CA ASP A 89 0.60 9.32 -1.77
C ASP A 89 1.96 9.81 -2.34
N ALA A 90 1.91 10.62 -3.40
CA ALA A 90 3.11 11.17 -4.03
C ALA A 90 3.89 12.13 -3.11
N ASP A 91 3.19 12.78 -2.17
CA ASP A 91 3.76 13.75 -1.22
C ASP A 91 4.30 13.07 0.05
N GLY A 92 4.12 11.75 0.19
CA GLY A 92 4.55 10.98 1.36
C GLY A 92 3.55 11.02 2.53
N ARG A 93 2.31 11.49 2.30
CA ARG A 93 1.22 11.41 3.28
C ARG A 93 0.51 10.06 3.18
N PHE A 94 -0.13 9.63 4.26
CA PHE A 94 -0.96 8.43 4.21
C PHE A 94 -2.16 8.62 3.28
N ARG A 95 -2.40 7.62 2.42
CA ARG A 95 -3.61 7.58 1.58
C ARG A 95 -4.90 7.37 2.36
N SER A 96 -4.76 6.89 3.59
CA SER A 96 -5.87 6.68 4.54
C SER A 96 -5.74 7.68 5.68
N SER A 97 -6.87 8.27 6.08
CA SER A 97 -6.92 9.19 7.22
C SER A 97 -6.56 8.45 8.53
N LEU A 98 -5.46 8.90 9.17
CA LEU A 98 -5.06 8.46 10.49
C LEU A 98 -6.04 8.97 11.55
N ALA A 99 -6.60 10.16 11.36
CA ALA A 99 -7.64 10.71 12.22
C ALA A 99 -8.86 9.78 12.24
N ALA A 100 -9.33 9.34 11.06
CA ALA A 100 -10.44 8.40 10.95
C ALA A 100 -10.14 7.04 11.63
N PHE A 101 -8.89 6.57 11.55
CA PHE A 101 -8.46 5.35 12.23
C PHE A 101 -8.55 5.48 13.76
N VAL A 102 -8.05 6.59 14.32
CA VAL A 102 -8.12 6.86 15.76
C VAL A 102 -9.56 7.03 16.21
N ILE A 103 -10.38 7.81 15.49
CA ILE A 103 -11.79 8.02 15.83
C ILE A 103 -12.56 6.70 15.81
N ALA A 104 -12.37 5.86 14.78
CA ALA A 104 -13.06 4.58 14.68
C ALA A 104 -12.73 3.65 15.85
N GLY A 105 -11.46 3.58 16.27
CA GLY A 105 -11.02 2.70 17.34
C GLY A 105 -11.32 3.24 18.75
N ALA A 106 -10.98 4.51 19.01
CA ALA A 106 -11.04 5.11 20.34
C ALA A 106 -12.43 5.63 20.70
N VAL A 107 -13.14 6.24 19.75
CA VAL A 107 -14.45 6.87 19.99
C VAL A 107 -15.57 5.89 19.68
N LEU A 108 -15.55 5.29 18.49
CA LEU A 108 -16.64 4.42 18.03
C LEU A 108 -16.50 2.97 18.49
N ARG A 109 -15.38 2.60 19.13
CA ARG A 109 -15.03 1.23 19.55
C ARG A 109 -15.24 0.20 18.43
N ARG A 110 -15.11 0.62 17.18
CA ARG A 110 -15.27 -0.27 16.03
C ARG A 110 -14.03 -1.12 15.88
N PRO A 111 -14.17 -2.38 15.44
CA PRO A 111 -13.03 -3.16 15.03
C PRO A 111 -12.29 -2.36 13.96
N ARG A 112 -11.00 -2.12 14.22
CA ARG A 112 -10.15 -1.34 13.33
C ARG A 112 -10.21 -1.99 11.95
N PRO A 113 -10.43 -1.24 10.86
CA PRO A 113 -10.41 -1.79 9.51
C PRO A 113 -8.96 -2.05 9.10
N VAL A 114 -8.25 -2.89 9.86
CA VAL A 114 -6.95 -3.41 9.47
C VAL A 114 -7.26 -4.49 8.44
N ARG A 115 -7.40 -4.08 7.19
CA ARG A 115 -7.20 -5.03 6.11
C ARG A 115 -5.72 -5.35 6.14
N LEU A 116 -5.37 -6.49 6.72
CA LEU A 116 -4.11 -7.16 6.39
C LEU A 116 -4.15 -7.32 4.88
N ALA A 117 -3.47 -6.42 4.17
CA ALA A 117 -3.14 -6.68 2.79
C ALA A 117 -2.38 -8.00 2.83
N GLU A 118 -2.90 -9.03 2.16
CA GLU A 118 -2.18 -10.30 2.05
C GLU A 118 -0.73 -9.96 1.68
N PRO A 119 0.26 -10.56 2.35
CA PRO A 119 1.65 -10.30 2.03
C PRO A 119 1.82 -10.44 0.52
N VAL A 120 2.50 -9.47 -0.09
CA VAL A 120 2.71 -9.44 -1.54
C VAL A 120 3.39 -10.75 -1.91
N LYS A 121 2.59 -11.70 -2.43
CA LYS A 121 3.08 -13.01 -2.78
C LYS A 121 4.03 -12.79 -3.95
N ARG A 122 5.30 -13.21 -3.79
CA ARG A 122 6.27 -13.25 -4.90
C ARG A 122 5.62 -14.04 -6.04
N VAL A 123 5.26 -13.35 -7.11
CA VAL A 123 4.67 -14.00 -8.29
C VAL A 123 5.82 -14.41 -9.17
N GLU A 124 5.99 -15.72 -9.37
CA GLU A 124 6.93 -16.26 -10.35
C GLU A 124 6.60 -15.67 -11.73
N VAL A 125 7.62 -15.17 -12.44
CA VAL A 125 7.41 -14.62 -13.78
C VAL A 125 6.91 -15.75 -14.68
N ALA A 126 5.72 -15.56 -15.23
CA ALA A 126 5.05 -16.52 -16.10
C ALA A 126 4.83 -15.91 -17.49
N ALA A 127 4.85 -16.78 -18.50
CA ALA A 127 4.43 -16.44 -19.85
C ALA A 127 2.93 -16.08 -19.87
N PRO A 128 2.42 -15.41 -20.93
CA PRO A 128 1.00 -15.05 -21.04
C PRO A 128 0.02 -16.22 -20.86
N ASN A 129 0.47 -17.45 -21.12
CA ASN A 129 -0.29 -18.68 -20.95
C ASN A 129 -0.21 -19.29 -19.52
N GLY A 130 0.38 -18.58 -18.55
CA GLY A 130 0.56 -19.04 -17.17
C GLY A 130 1.72 -20.02 -16.96
N THR A 131 2.50 -20.33 -18.01
CA THR A 131 3.65 -21.25 -17.87
C THR A 131 4.80 -20.55 -17.16
N ARG A 132 5.36 -21.22 -16.15
CA ARG A 132 6.54 -20.75 -15.41
C ARG A 132 7.71 -20.53 -16.37
N MET A 133 8.33 -19.35 -16.30
CA MET A 133 9.49 -19.03 -17.13
C MET A 133 10.79 -19.36 -16.41
N TRP A 134 11.71 -19.95 -17.17
CA TRP A 134 13.09 -20.15 -16.76
C TRP A 134 13.96 -19.12 -17.46
N PHE A 135 14.98 -18.63 -16.76
CA PHE A 135 15.92 -17.64 -17.25
C PHE A 135 17.32 -18.20 -17.14
N ARG A 136 18.20 -17.81 -18.07
CA ARG A 136 19.63 -18.06 -17.95
C ARG A 136 20.39 -16.88 -18.55
N THR A 137 21.58 -16.62 -18.02
CA THR A 137 22.47 -15.59 -18.55
C THR A 137 23.41 -16.23 -19.56
N VAL A 138 23.53 -15.63 -20.74
CA VAL A 138 24.48 -16.03 -21.79
C VAL A 138 25.30 -14.82 -22.23
N MET A 139 26.57 -15.03 -22.56
CA MET A 139 27.40 -13.97 -23.13
C MET A 139 27.08 -13.84 -24.61
N GLN A 140 26.47 -12.71 -25.01
CA GLN A 140 26.16 -12.43 -26.41
C GLN A 140 27.26 -11.56 -27.02
N SER A 141 27.71 -11.92 -28.23
CA SER A 141 28.66 -11.10 -28.99
C SER A 141 28.00 -9.81 -29.46
N ALA A 142 28.65 -8.67 -29.21
CA ALA A 142 28.21 -7.34 -29.63
C ALA A 142 28.67 -6.95 -31.04
N GLY A 143 29.28 -7.88 -31.80
CA GLY A 143 29.88 -7.62 -33.12
C GLY A 143 31.40 -7.48 -33.07
N ALA A 144 32.02 -7.36 -34.25
CA ALA A 144 33.49 -7.31 -34.38
C ALA A 144 34.09 -6.13 -33.58
N GLY A 145 35.07 -6.43 -32.74
CA GLY A 145 35.78 -5.44 -31.92
C GLY A 145 35.05 -4.98 -30.66
N ARG A 146 33.87 -5.52 -30.33
CA ARG A 146 33.12 -5.17 -29.11
C ARG A 146 33.12 -6.33 -28.10
N PRO A 147 33.28 -6.05 -26.80
CA PRO A 147 33.25 -7.09 -25.77
C PRO A 147 31.85 -7.72 -25.71
N ALA A 148 31.81 -9.02 -25.43
CA ALA A 148 30.56 -9.70 -25.17
C ALA A 148 29.92 -9.18 -23.89
N PHE A 149 28.59 -9.14 -23.86
CA PHE A 149 27.83 -8.69 -22.69
C PHE A 149 26.85 -9.76 -22.23
N PRO A 150 26.56 -9.84 -20.92
CA PRO A 150 25.59 -10.78 -20.40
C PRO A 150 24.19 -10.38 -20.86
N VAL A 151 23.49 -11.31 -21.49
CA VAL A 151 22.09 -11.18 -21.87
C VAL A 151 21.30 -12.30 -21.24
N GLU A 152 20.16 -11.94 -20.68
CA GLU A 152 19.21 -12.91 -20.18
C GLU A 152 18.33 -13.44 -21.30
N VAL A 153 18.27 -14.77 -21.42
CA VAL A 153 17.48 -15.47 -22.42
C VAL A 153 16.63 -16.55 -21.76
N SER A 154 15.72 -17.16 -22.53
CA SER A 154 14.96 -18.32 -22.06
C SER A 154 15.91 -19.42 -21.57
N GLY A 155 15.74 -19.79 -20.31
CA GLY A 155 16.44 -20.88 -19.63
C GLY A 155 15.79 -22.23 -19.85
N PHE A 156 14.69 -22.32 -20.61
CA PHE A 156 14.00 -23.58 -20.88
C PHE A 156 14.42 -24.17 -22.24
N ASN A 157 14.82 -25.44 -22.24
CA ASN A 157 15.12 -26.17 -23.48
C ASN A 157 13.86 -26.87 -23.99
N HIS A 158 13.22 -26.28 -25.01
CA HIS A 158 12.00 -26.83 -25.61
C HIS A 158 12.19 -28.20 -26.27
N SER A 159 13.37 -28.49 -26.80
CA SER A 159 13.66 -29.80 -27.42
C SER A 159 13.74 -30.91 -26.37
N ARG A 160 14.37 -30.63 -25.22
CA ARG A 160 14.53 -31.61 -24.13
C ARG A 160 13.43 -31.53 -23.06
N GLN A 161 12.44 -30.64 -23.25
CA GLN A 161 11.35 -30.38 -22.31
C GLN A 161 11.83 -30.17 -20.86
N ARG A 162 12.99 -29.54 -20.68
CA ARG A 162 13.59 -29.31 -19.34
C ARG A 162 14.43 -28.02 -19.30
N PRO A 163 14.64 -27.42 -18.11
CA PRO A 163 15.54 -26.27 -17.98
C PRO A 163 16.99 -26.61 -18.34
N TYR A 164 17.73 -25.62 -18.83
CA TYR A 164 19.18 -25.73 -18.97
C TYR A 164 19.87 -25.81 -17.59
N PRO A 165 21.04 -26.46 -17.49
CA PRO A 165 21.87 -26.35 -16.30
C PRO A 165 22.17 -24.89 -15.99
N GLY A 166 21.98 -24.48 -14.73
CA GLY A 166 22.16 -23.08 -14.28
C GLY A 166 21.01 -22.14 -14.62
N ALA A 167 19.89 -22.63 -15.19
CA ALA A 167 18.70 -21.83 -15.33
C ALA A 167 18.05 -21.57 -13.95
N TYR A 168 17.54 -20.36 -13.77
CA TYR A 168 16.92 -19.90 -12.53
C TYR A 168 15.54 -19.31 -12.80
N ARG A 169 14.79 -19.04 -11.72
CA ARG A 169 13.45 -18.46 -11.75
C ARG A 169 13.49 -17.03 -11.28
N LYS A 170 12.72 -16.16 -11.92
CA LYS A 170 12.51 -14.78 -11.48
C LYS A 170 11.18 -14.63 -10.80
N PHE A 171 11.15 -13.71 -9.84
CA PHE A 171 9.95 -13.32 -9.12
C PHE A 171 9.72 -11.83 -9.31
N ARG A 172 8.46 -11.43 -9.34
CA ARG A 172 8.03 -10.03 -9.28
C ARG A 172 7.07 -9.82 -8.12
N LEU A 173 7.04 -8.59 -7.63
CA LEU A 173 6.14 -8.11 -6.58
C LEU A 173 4.89 -7.45 -7.18
#